data_AF-A0A956X5K9-F1
#
_entry.id   AF-A0A956X5K9-F1
#
_cell.length_a   1.000
_cell.length_b   1.000
_cell.length_c   1.000
_cell.angle_alpha   90.00
_cell.angle_beta   90.00
_cell.angle_gamma   90.00
#
_symmetry.space_group_name_H-M   'P 1'
#
loop_
_entity.id
_entity.type
_entity.pdbx_description
1 polymer ?
#
loop_
_entity_poly.entity_id
_entity_poly.type
_entity_poly.pdbx_seq_one_letter_code
_entity_poly.pdbx_strand_id
1 'polypeptide(L)'
;VPLTIVDPRGPGGQRTEAVGSHLDLAPTILAYAGLSDSERRQRYPFLKGYDLSCAVAEPGADGPRGSVKNPGQGALYTYDMVATIDAQWLLDNAPVLFDSAAAEAGLEFRRGTQEFLDILDSVGTPDMEKREMFRGVFDGRYKLVRYFGLGNYHLPQSVAELLANNDVALYDTLLDPEEMDNLAHPGSAHYDEALLAEMNTKLNALILAEIGEDRSSFAAGAEQ
;
A
#
# COMPACT_ATOMS: atom_id res chain seq x y z
N VAL A 1 -1.62 -11.93 0.85
CA VAL A 1 -2.90 -12.68 0.95
C VAL A 1 -2.82 -13.95 0.10
N PRO A 2 -3.44 -15.08 0.49
CA PRO A 2 -3.46 -16.27 -0.36
C PRO A 2 -4.46 -16.09 -1.52
N LEU A 3 -4.08 -16.50 -2.72
CA LEU A 3 -4.95 -16.62 -3.88
C LEU A 3 -4.77 -18.00 -4.49
N THR A 4 -5.87 -18.69 -4.80
CA THR A 4 -5.86 -19.97 -5.51
C THR A 4 -6.91 -19.92 -6.59
N ILE A 5 -6.49 -20.17 -7.84
CA ILE A 5 -7.36 -20.25 -9.00
C ILE A 5 -7.41 -21.71 -9.46
N VAL A 6 -8.62 -22.27 -9.55
CA VAL A 6 -8.84 -23.64 -10.01
C VAL A 6 -9.46 -23.58 -11.40
N ASP A 7 -8.67 -23.87 -12.42
CA ASP A 7 -9.11 -23.96 -13.82
C ASP A 7 -8.97 -25.41 -14.32
N PRO A 8 -10.07 -26.11 -14.68
CA PRO A 8 -10.01 -27.49 -15.15
C PRO A 8 -9.30 -27.66 -16.51
N ARG A 9 -8.98 -26.57 -17.21
CA ARG A 9 -8.27 -26.59 -18.51
C ARG A 9 -6.75 -26.50 -18.36
N GLY A 10 -6.26 -26.10 -17.19
CA GLY A 10 -4.84 -25.87 -16.92
C GLY A 10 -4.16 -27.04 -16.21
N PRO A 11 -2.83 -26.96 -16.01
CA PRO A 11 -2.09 -27.93 -15.21
C PRO A 11 -2.51 -27.81 -13.73
N GLY A 12 -2.91 -28.93 -13.12
CA GLY A 12 -3.28 -28.97 -11.70
C GLY A 12 -2.06 -28.97 -10.76
N GLY A 13 -2.23 -28.46 -9.55
CA GLY A 13 -1.24 -28.59 -8.47
C GLY A 13 0.03 -27.74 -8.61
N GLN A 14 0.05 -26.78 -9.53
CA GLN A 14 1.20 -25.93 -9.80
C GLN A 14 1.21 -24.69 -8.88
N ARG A 15 2.41 -24.11 -8.74
CA ARG A 15 2.61 -22.79 -8.14
C ARG A 15 3.19 -21.84 -9.17
N THR A 16 2.89 -20.56 -9.03
CA THR A 16 3.46 -19.49 -9.83
C THR A 16 4.16 -18.50 -8.92
N GLU A 17 5.27 -17.95 -9.39
CA GLU A 17 6.01 -16.85 -8.75
C GLU A 17 5.64 -15.49 -9.38
N ALA A 18 4.65 -15.46 -10.27
CA ALA A 18 4.14 -14.24 -10.87
C ALA A 18 3.49 -13.34 -9.81
N VAL A 19 3.82 -12.06 -9.85
CA VAL A 19 3.23 -11.05 -8.96
C VAL A 19 1.81 -10.75 -9.39
N GLY A 20 0.90 -10.71 -8.42
CA GLY A 20 -0.48 -10.28 -8.61
C GLY A 20 -0.87 -9.19 -7.62
N SER A 21 -1.81 -8.34 -8.03
CA SER A 21 -2.47 -7.33 -7.20
C SER A 21 -3.95 -7.68 -7.04
N HIS A 22 -4.58 -7.15 -5.99
CA HIS A 22 -6.03 -7.24 -5.80
C HIS A 22 -6.80 -6.61 -6.97
N LEU A 23 -6.22 -5.63 -7.66
CA LEU A 23 -6.81 -5.00 -8.85
C LEU A 23 -6.93 -5.97 -10.04
N ASP A 24 -6.14 -7.05 -10.06
CA ASP A 24 -6.07 -8.01 -11.17
C ASP A 24 -7.22 -9.03 -11.14
N LEU A 25 -7.95 -9.14 -10.02
CA LEU A 25 -9.05 -10.09 -9.87
C LEU A 25 -10.18 -9.83 -10.87
N ALA A 26 -10.65 -8.59 -10.99
CA ALA A 26 -11.77 -8.26 -11.88
C ALA A 26 -11.42 -8.49 -13.37
N PRO A 27 -10.28 -8.00 -13.90
CA PRO A 27 -9.85 -8.32 -15.26
C PRO A 27 -9.70 -9.83 -15.52
N THR A 28 -9.17 -10.59 -14.56
CA THR A 28 -9.00 -12.05 -14.67
C THR A 28 -10.35 -12.77 -14.73
N ILE A 29 -11.33 -12.38 -13.90
CA ILE A 29 -12.69 -12.95 -13.94
C ILE A 29 -13.36 -12.65 -15.28
N LEU A 30 -13.23 -11.42 -15.80
CA LEU A 30 -13.78 -11.04 -17.10
C LEU A 30 -13.13 -11.82 -18.25
N ALA A 31 -11.83 -12.10 -18.18
CA ALA A 31 -11.13 -12.95 -19.13
C ALA A 31 -11.69 -14.36 -19.13
N TYR A 32 -11.92 -14.93 -17.95
CA TYR A 32 -12.55 -16.25 -17.82
C TYR A 32 -14.02 -16.29 -18.27
N ALA A 33 -14.72 -15.15 -18.19
CA ALA A 33 -16.06 -14.99 -18.77
C ALA A 33 -16.04 -14.87 -20.31
N GLY A 34 -14.87 -14.91 -20.94
CA GLY A 34 -14.69 -14.93 -22.40
C GLY A 34 -14.52 -13.57 -23.05
N LEU A 35 -14.37 -12.48 -22.28
CA LEU A 35 -14.09 -11.17 -22.86
C LEU A 35 -12.62 -11.08 -23.28
N SER A 36 -12.38 -10.61 -24.50
CA SER A 36 -11.04 -10.26 -24.97
C SER A 36 -10.46 -9.03 -24.23
N ASP A 37 -9.14 -8.86 -24.27
CA ASP A 37 -8.48 -7.67 -23.70
C ASP A 37 -9.03 -6.36 -24.26
N SER A 38 -9.30 -6.30 -25.56
CA SER A 38 -9.91 -5.14 -26.22
C SER A 38 -11.31 -4.83 -25.65
N GLU A 39 -12.16 -5.85 -25.50
CA GLU A 39 -13.50 -5.67 -24.93
C GLU A 39 -13.46 -5.22 -23.47
N ARG A 40 -12.52 -5.76 -22.67
CA ARG A 40 -12.34 -5.36 -21.28
C ARG A 40 -11.95 -3.88 -21.19
N ARG A 41 -10.96 -3.45 -21.98
CA ARG A 41 -10.51 -2.04 -21.99
C ARG A 41 -11.59 -1.09 -22.50
N GLN A 42 -12.37 -1.51 -23.49
CA GLN A 42 -13.46 -0.70 -24.02
C GLN A 42 -14.63 -0.55 -23.03
N ARG A 43 -15.05 -1.64 -22.39
CA ARG A 43 -16.23 -1.65 -21.50
C ARG A 43 -15.91 -1.20 -20.08
N TYR A 44 -14.70 -1.46 -19.62
CA TYR A 44 -14.27 -1.18 -18.25
C TYR A 44 -12.92 -0.43 -18.21
N PRO A 45 -12.81 0.75 -18.86
CA PRO A 45 -11.55 1.51 -18.97
C PRO A 45 -11.03 2.00 -17.61
N PHE A 46 -11.85 1.96 -16.56
CA PHE A 46 -11.48 2.33 -15.20
C PHE A 46 -10.72 1.22 -14.45
N LEU A 47 -10.77 -0.03 -14.92
CA LEU A 47 -10.00 -1.13 -14.31
C LEU A 47 -8.51 -0.91 -14.58
N LYS A 48 -7.71 -0.94 -13.51
CA LYS A 48 -6.26 -0.72 -13.56
C LYS A 48 -5.43 -2.00 -13.44
N GLY A 49 -6.07 -3.12 -13.12
CA GLY A 49 -5.40 -4.42 -13.03
C GLY A 49 -5.21 -5.12 -14.37
N TYR A 50 -4.53 -6.26 -14.29
CA TYR A 50 -4.19 -7.10 -15.42
C TYR A 50 -4.89 -8.46 -15.34
N ASP A 51 -4.97 -9.12 -16.49
CA ASP A 51 -5.47 -10.49 -16.59
C ASP A 51 -4.37 -11.49 -16.21
N LEU A 52 -4.61 -12.28 -15.16
CA LEU A 52 -3.68 -13.29 -14.66
C LEU A 52 -3.90 -14.68 -15.27
N SER A 53 -4.87 -14.84 -16.19
CA SER A 53 -5.15 -16.16 -16.79
C SER A 53 -3.94 -16.76 -17.51
N CYS A 54 -3.02 -15.93 -18.02
CA CYS A 54 -1.74 -16.38 -18.59
C CYS A 54 -0.85 -17.07 -17.55
N ALA A 55 -0.75 -16.54 -16.33
CA ALA A 55 0.01 -17.15 -15.24
C ALA A 55 -0.64 -18.44 -14.73
N VAL A 56 -1.96 -18.61 -14.91
CA VAL A 56 -2.65 -19.87 -14.61
C VAL A 56 -2.38 -20.92 -15.70
N ALA A 57 -2.40 -20.51 -16.96
CA ALA A 57 -2.13 -21.40 -18.10
C ALA A 57 -0.65 -21.85 -18.14
N GLU A 58 0.27 -20.93 -17.83
CA GLU A 58 1.71 -21.15 -17.81
C GLU A 58 2.32 -20.69 -16.46
N PRO A 59 2.25 -21.51 -15.41
CA PRO A 59 2.69 -21.12 -14.05
C PRO A 59 4.16 -20.69 -13.92
N GLY A 60 5.01 -21.09 -14.87
CA GLY A 60 6.43 -20.71 -14.90
C GLY A 60 6.71 -19.37 -15.59
N ALA A 61 5.72 -18.73 -16.21
CA ALA A 61 5.87 -17.42 -16.83
C ALA A 61 5.85 -16.29 -15.78
N ASP A 62 6.45 -15.16 -16.09
CA ASP A 62 6.60 -14.04 -15.14
C ASP A 62 5.27 -13.34 -14.82
N GLY A 63 4.26 -13.47 -15.68
CA GLY A 63 3.02 -12.72 -15.57
C GLY A 63 3.17 -11.23 -15.86
N PRO A 64 2.07 -10.46 -15.81
CA PRO A 64 2.05 -9.06 -16.26
C PRO A 64 2.78 -8.08 -15.33
N ARG A 65 3.01 -8.46 -14.07
CA ARG A 65 3.67 -7.60 -13.06
C ARG A 65 5.11 -8.00 -12.77
N GLY A 66 5.61 -9.07 -13.40
CA GLY A 66 6.93 -9.65 -13.16
C GLY A 66 6.92 -10.77 -12.12
N SER A 67 8.08 -11.35 -11.89
CA SER A 67 8.31 -12.46 -10.97
C SER A 67 9.60 -12.29 -10.17
N VAL A 68 9.86 -13.19 -9.23
CA VAL A 68 11.14 -13.24 -8.51
C VAL A 68 12.37 -13.37 -9.41
N LYS A 69 12.23 -14.01 -10.59
CA LYS A 69 13.34 -14.20 -11.54
C LYS A 69 13.52 -13.02 -12.47
N ASN A 70 12.42 -12.35 -12.79
CA ASN A 70 12.39 -11.21 -13.69
C ASN A 70 11.45 -10.15 -13.11
N PRO A 71 11.96 -9.36 -12.13
CA PRO A 71 11.13 -8.38 -11.46
C PRO A 71 10.61 -7.34 -12.45
N GLY A 72 9.32 -7.04 -12.36
CA GLY A 72 8.62 -6.21 -13.33
C GLY A 72 8.22 -4.86 -12.74
N GLN A 73 7.03 -4.40 -13.11
CA GLN A 73 6.42 -3.20 -12.53
C GLN A 73 5.99 -3.40 -11.06
N GLY A 74 5.65 -4.63 -10.67
CA GLY A 74 5.22 -4.96 -9.33
C GLY A 74 3.76 -4.66 -8.99
N ALA A 75 3.45 -4.83 -7.71
CA ALA A 75 2.16 -4.54 -7.08
C ALA A 75 2.30 -3.41 -6.05
N LEU A 76 1.39 -2.45 -6.12
CA LEU A 76 1.26 -1.34 -5.19
C LEU A 76 0.53 -1.78 -3.91
N TYR A 77 1.02 -1.33 -2.78
CA TYR A 77 0.33 -1.38 -1.49
C TYR A 77 0.20 0.04 -0.94
N THR A 78 -0.96 0.34 -0.40
CA THR A 78 -1.27 1.64 0.18
C THR A 78 -1.82 1.46 1.58
N TYR A 79 -1.56 2.44 2.43
CA TYR A 79 -2.15 2.52 3.75
C TYR A 79 -2.38 3.99 4.08
N ASP A 80 -3.65 4.36 4.13
CA ASP A 80 -4.13 5.65 4.61
C ASP A 80 -5.15 5.39 5.71
N MET A 81 -4.75 5.53 6.97
CA MET A 81 -5.61 5.19 8.09
C MET A 81 -5.57 6.31 9.13
N VAL A 82 -6.64 7.10 9.18
CA VAL A 82 -6.73 8.30 10.03
C VAL A 82 -6.55 8.00 11.51
N ALA A 83 -7.02 6.84 11.97
CA ALA A 83 -6.85 6.47 13.37
C ALA A 83 -5.39 6.17 13.73
N THR A 84 -4.48 5.98 12.76
CA THR A 84 -3.02 5.90 12.99
C THR A 84 -2.33 7.02 12.22
N ILE A 85 -2.74 8.26 12.41
CA ILE A 85 -1.92 9.41 11.99
C ILE A 85 -0.96 9.79 13.11
N ASP A 86 -1.42 9.70 14.35
CA ASP A 86 -0.58 9.83 15.54
C ASP A 86 -1.01 8.72 16.51
N ALA A 87 -0.43 7.55 16.33
CA ALA A 87 -0.78 6.37 17.11
C ALA A 87 -0.57 6.60 18.61
N GLN A 88 0.43 7.39 18.97
CA GLN A 88 0.68 7.73 20.38
C GLN A 88 -0.42 8.64 20.92
N TRP A 89 -0.79 9.70 20.20
CA TRP A 89 -1.93 10.54 20.57
C TRP A 89 -3.22 9.70 20.66
N LEU A 90 -3.46 8.77 19.73
CA LEU A 90 -4.65 7.92 19.80
C LEU A 90 -4.61 7.06 21.07
N LEU A 91 -3.47 6.44 21.40
CA LEU A 91 -3.34 5.59 22.58
C LEU A 91 -3.54 6.39 23.88
N ASP A 92 -2.95 7.58 23.97
CA ASP A 92 -3.06 8.45 25.14
C ASP A 92 -4.49 8.95 25.36
N ASN A 93 -5.26 9.08 24.27
CA ASN A 93 -6.62 9.62 24.28
C ASN A 93 -7.71 8.57 24.04
N ALA A 94 -7.37 7.30 23.83
CA ALA A 94 -8.33 6.22 23.59
C ALA A 94 -9.39 6.06 24.69
N PRO A 95 -9.07 6.18 26.00
CA PRO A 95 -10.07 6.14 27.07
C PRO A 95 -11.11 7.26 26.98
N VAL A 96 -10.76 8.34 26.28
CA VAL A 96 -11.59 9.52 26.07
C VAL A 96 -12.32 9.46 24.72
N LEU A 97 -11.85 8.68 23.75
CA LEU A 97 -12.43 8.61 22.41
C LEU A 97 -13.34 7.38 22.20
N PHE A 98 -13.18 6.32 23.01
CA PHE A 98 -13.89 5.04 22.82
C PHE A 98 -14.67 4.59 24.07
N ASP A 99 -15.93 4.22 23.87
CA ASP A 99 -16.86 3.86 24.95
C ASP A 99 -16.41 2.62 25.74
N SER A 100 -15.83 1.62 25.06
CA SER A 100 -15.33 0.41 25.71
C SER A 100 -14.13 0.68 26.61
N ALA A 101 -13.20 1.52 26.14
CA ALA A 101 -12.03 1.93 26.91
C ALA A 101 -12.42 2.88 28.07
N ALA A 102 -13.40 3.77 27.84
CA ALA A 102 -13.96 4.64 28.87
C ALA A 102 -14.63 3.82 29.99
N ALA A 103 -15.44 2.82 29.63
CA ALA A 103 -16.08 1.92 30.59
C ALA A 103 -15.07 1.11 31.41
N GLU A 104 -14.00 0.60 30.79
CA GLU A 104 -12.89 -0.07 31.49
C GLU A 104 -12.15 0.88 32.45
N ALA A 105 -12.01 2.15 32.08
CA ALA A 105 -11.42 3.20 32.92
C ALA A 105 -12.39 3.74 34.01
N GLY A 106 -13.63 3.26 34.08
CA GLY A 106 -14.64 3.71 35.05
C GLY A 106 -15.26 5.08 34.74
N LEU A 107 -15.18 5.53 33.49
CA LEU A 107 -15.73 6.80 33.01
C LEU A 107 -17.11 6.58 32.38
N GLU A 108 -18.12 7.30 32.87
CA GLU A 108 -19.47 7.27 32.29
C GLU A 108 -19.54 8.21 31.08
N PHE A 109 -19.50 7.65 29.87
CA PHE A 109 -19.30 8.41 28.65
C PHE A 109 -20.61 8.83 27.99
N ARG A 110 -20.88 10.15 27.91
CA ARG A 110 -22.10 10.72 27.30
C ARG A 110 -21.77 11.49 26.02
N ARG A 111 -21.63 10.78 24.90
CA ARG A 111 -21.39 11.36 23.57
C ARG A 111 -22.42 12.46 23.24
N GLY A 112 -21.95 13.55 22.63
CA GLY A 112 -22.78 14.66 22.18
C GLY A 112 -23.20 15.66 23.26
N THR A 113 -22.69 15.53 24.49
CA THR A 113 -22.82 16.57 25.52
C THR A 113 -21.78 17.67 25.33
N GLN A 114 -22.05 18.87 25.85
CA GLN A 114 -21.05 19.96 25.85
C GLN A 114 -19.77 19.54 26.59
N GLU A 115 -19.89 18.80 27.70
CA GLU A 115 -18.76 18.22 28.45
C GLU A 115 -17.87 17.34 27.56
N PHE A 116 -18.47 16.51 26.69
CA PHE A 116 -17.72 15.69 25.75
C PHE A 116 -17.01 16.54 24.67
N LEU A 117 -17.66 17.59 24.17
CA LEU A 117 -17.06 18.51 23.19
C LEU A 117 -15.88 19.28 23.80
N ASP A 118 -16.02 19.77 25.03
CA ASP A 118 -14.93 20.46 25.75
C ASP A 118 -13.74 19.52 26.03
N ILE A 119 -14.01 18.24 26.29
CA ILE A 119 -12.98 17.22 26.45
C ILE A 119 -12.27 16.96 25.11
N LEU A 120 -13.00 16.84 24.00
CA LEU A 120 -12.39 16.70 22.67
C LEU A 120 -11.48 17.90 22.34
N ASP A 121 -11.90 19.11 22.68
CA ASP A 121 -11.07 20.31 22.52
C ASP A 121 -9.80 20.26 23.39
N SER A 122 -9.89 19.70 24.60
CA SER A 122 -8.75 19.57 25.52
C SER A 122 -7.72 18.50 25.12
N VAL A 123 -8.17 17.48 24.39
CA VAL A 123 -7.35 16.37 23.87
C VAL A 123 -6.47 16.83 22.69
N GLY A 124 -6.81 17.96 22.06
CA GLY A 124 -6.06 18.53 20.94
C GLY A 124 -6.26 17.74 19.65
N THR A 125 -5.46 18.07 18.63
CA THR A 125 -5.52 17.41 17.32
C THR A 125 -4.30 16.50 17.12
N PRO A 126 -4.45 15.36 16.42
CA PRO A 126 -3.31 14.52 16.01
C PRO A 126 -2.25 15.32 15.26
N ASP A 127 -0.98 14.95 15.44
CA ASP A 127 0.12 15.49 14.63
C ASP A 127 0.10 14.90 13.22
N MET A 128 -0.29 15.71 12.24
CA MET A 128 -0.44 15.30 10.84
C MET A 128 0.90 15.11 10.11
N GLU A 129 2.02 15.52 10.71
CA GLU A 129 3.37 15.38 10.14
C GLU A 129 4.03 14.04 10.53
N LYS A 130 3.45 13.31 11.48
CA LYS A 130 3.87 11.95 11.84
C LYS A 130 3.77 11.03 10.63
N ARG A 131 4.88 10.36 10.30
CA ARG A 131 5.04 9.53 9.10
C ARG A 131 4.42 8.14 9.27
N GLU A 132 3.11 8.10 9.43
CA GLU A 132 2.38 6.85 9.68
C GLU A 132 1.59 6.35 8.45
N MET A 133 1.45 7.17 7.40
CA MET A 133 0.89 6.74 6.12
C MET A 133 2.00 6.09 5.28
N PHE A 134 1.66 5.14 4.41
CA PHE A 134 2.66 4.60 3.49
C PHE A 134 2.16 4.29 2.09
N ARG A 135 3.13 4.29 1.17
CA ARG A 135 3.05 3.68 -0.16
C ARG A 135 4.20 2.68 -0.27
N GLY A 136 3.92 1.53 -0.86
CA GLY A 136 4.95 0.53 -1.10
C GLY A 136 4.75 -0.23 -2.40
N VAL A 137 5.82 -0.81 -2.91
CA VAL A 137 5.83 -1.64 -4.10
C VAL A 137 6.59 -2.93 -3.81
N PHE A 138 6.08 -4.05 -4.32
CA PHE A 138 6.81 -5.30 -4.42
C PHE A 138 6.87 -5.72 -5.89
N ASP A 139 8.08 -5.86 -6.44
CA ASP A 139 8.30 -6.13 -7.86
C ASP A 139 8.48 -7.61 -8.22
N GLY A 140 8.42 -8.48 -7.20
CA GLY A 140 8.67 -9.91 -7.31
C GLY A 140 9.88 -10.36 -6.48
N ARG A 141 10.80 -9.44 -6.17
CA ARG A 141 11.96 -9.71 -5.30
C ARG A 141 12.22 -8.62 -4.30
N TYR A 142 12.13 -7.36 -4.72
CA TYR A 142 12.42 -6.23 -3.87
C TYR A 142 11.14 -5.61 -3.37
N LYS A 143 11.15 -5.21 -2.09
CA LYS A 143 10.06 -4.51 -1.44
C LYS A 143 10.56 -3.15 -1.00
N LEU A 144 9.97 -2.09 -1.57
CA LEU A 144 10.17 -0.71 -1.12
C LEU A 144 8.91 -0.24 -0.38
N VAL A 145 9.09 0.37 0.78
CA VAL A 145 8.04 1.09 1.50
C VAL A 145 8.57 2.48 1.86
N ARG A 146 7.76 3.51 1.62
CA ARG A 146 8.02 4.87 2.09
C ARG A 146 6.87 5.32 2.99
N TYR A 147 7.23 5.88 4.13
CA TYR A 147 6.31 6.42 5.12
C TYR A 147 6.34 7.94 5.12
N PHE A 148 5.17 8.59 5.16
CA PHE A 148 5.02 10.04 5.09
C PHE A 148 3.80 10.49 5.92
N GLY A 149 3.74 11.79 6.23
CA GLY A 149 2.66 12.35 7.04
C GLY A 149 1.38 12.61 6.23
N LEU A 150 0.22 12.60 6.90
CA LEU A 150 -1.06 12.94 6.25
C LEU A 150 -1.03 14.36 5.65
N GLY A 151 -0.28 15.28 6.27
CA GLY A 151 -0.08 16.64 5.77
C GLY A 151 0.81 16.74 4.52
N ASN A 152 1.53 15.68 4.16
CA ASN A 152 2.63 15.73 3.20
C ASN A 152 2.58 14.61 2.15
N TYR A 153 1.50 14.56 1.37
CA TYR A 153 1.44 13.72 0.17
C TYR A 153 2.33 14.31 -0.93
N HIS A 154 3.23 13.48 -1.48
CA HIS A 154 4.19 13.91 -2.50
C HIS A 154 4.70 12.72 -3.32
N LEU A 155 5.35 13.00 -4.45
CA LEU A 155 5.95 12.02 -5.37
C LEU A 155 7.45 12.31 -5.57
N PRO A 156 8.34 11.78 -4.71
CA PRO A 156 9.78 12.05 -4.80
C PRO A 156 10.37 11.63 -6.14
N GLN A 157 11.04 12.54 -6.86
CA GLN A 157 11.65 12.26 -8.17
C GLN A 157 13.13 11.87 -8.05
N SER A 158 13.71 11.96 -6.86
CA SER A 158 15.10 11.56 -6.57
C SER A 158 15.22 10.86 -5.23
N VAL A 159 16.30 10.09 -5.05
CA VAL A 159 16.62 9.46 -3.75
C VAL A 159 16.80 10.51 -2.65
N ALA A 160 17.39 11.66 -2.98
CA ALA A 160 17.54 12.76 -2.03
C ALA A 160 16.19 13.28 -1.52
N GLU A 161 15.22 13.52 -2.41
CA GLU A 161 13.85 13.92 -2.04
C GLU A 161 13.13 12.83 -1.24
N LEU A 162 13.31 11.57 -1.64
CA LEU A 162 12.72 10.41 -1.00
C LEU A 162 13.17 10.32 0.46
N LEU A 163 14.48 10.38 0.71
CA LEU A 163 15.05 10.28 2.06
C LEU A 163 14.81 11.54 2.92
N ALA A 164 14.63 12.72 2.30
CA ALA A 164 14.37 13.94 3.05
C ALA A 164 12.97 13.95 3.69
N ASN A 165 11.97 13.47 2.96
CA ASN A 165 10.55 13.62 3.33
C ASN A 165 9.86 12.31 3.72
N ASN A 166 10.58 11.20 3.74
CA ASN A 166 10.02 9.89 4.09
C ASN A 166 10.94 9.12 5.04
N ASP A 167 10.34 8.24 5.83
CA ASP A 167 11.08 7.11 6.39
C ASP A 167 10.99 5.96 5.38
N VAL A 168 12.12 5.33 5.06
CA VAL A 168 12.22 4.46 3.87
C VAL A 168 12.82 3.11 4.25
N ALA A 169 12.18 2.06 3.74
CA ALA A 169 12.62 0.68 3.92
C ALA A 169 12.67 -0.03 2.57
N LEU A 170 13.82 -0.59 2.22
CA LEU A 170 14.03 -1.39 1.01
C LEU A 170 14.64 -2.73 1.39
N TYR A 171 14.04 -3.82 0.92
CA TYR A 171 14.48 -5.18 1.23
C TYR A 171 14.58 -6.04 -0.02
N ASP A 172 15.57 -6.94 -0.05
CA ASP A 172 15.64 -8.07 -0.98
C ASP A 172 15.00 -9.30 -0.33
N THR A 173 13.71 -9.54 -0.60
CA THR A 173 12.96 -10.59 0.10
C THR A 173 13.38 -12.00 -0.30
N LEU A 174 14.21 -12.16 -1.34
CA LEU A 174 14.77 -13.46 -1.73
C LEU A 174 15.93 -13.87 -0.81
N LEU A 175 16.79 -12.91 -0.46
CA LEU A 175 17.97 -13.15 0.39
C LEU A 175 17.69 -12.84 1.87
N ASP A 176 16.75 -11.94 2.12
CA ASP A 176 16.32 -11.48 3.44
C ASP A 176 14.78 -11.59 3.58
N PRO A 177 14.24 -12.81 3.69
CA PRO A 177 12.80 -13.04 3.76
C PRO A 177 12.15 -12.51 5.05
N GLU A 178 12.95 -12.20 6.07
CA GLU A 178 12.49 -11.62 7.33
C GLU A 178 12.57 -10.08 7.34
N GLU A 179 13.04 -9.46 6.25
CA GLU A 179 13.11 -8.00 6.08
C GLU A 179 13.92 -7.31 7.22
N MET A 180 15.06 -7.89 7.56
CA MET A 180 15.90 -7.45 8.67
C MET A 180 17.01 -6.47 8.27
N ASP A 181 17.39 -6.43 6.99
CA ASP A 181 18.46 -5.56 6.48
C ASP A 181 17.93 -4.50 5.51
N ASN A 182 17.80 -3.27 6.01
CA ASN A 182 17.28 -2.16 5.23
C ASN A 182 18.34 -1.59 4.27
N LEU A 183 18.20 -1.95 2.99
CA LEU A 183 19.05 -1.52 1.89
C LEU A 183 18.87 -0.03 1.52
N ALA A 184 17.86 0.65 2.05
CA ALA A 184 17.63 2.09 1.82
C ALA A 184 18.39 2.99 2.81
N HIS A 185 18.94 2.43 3.89
CA HIS A 185 19.58 3.22 4.93
C HIS A 185 21.03 3.58 4.54
N PRO A 186 21.39 4.87 4.35
CA PRO A 186 22.73 5.26 3.88
C PRO A 186 23.89 4.85 4.80
N GLY A 187 23.60 4.56 6.07
CA GLY A 187 24.58 4.02 7.02
C GLY A 187 24.68 2.48 7.03
N SER A 188 23.89 1.76 6.24
CA SER A 188 24.00 0.30 6.10
C SER A 188 25.20 -0.06 5.22
N ALA A 189 25.86 -1.18 5.52
CA ALA A 189 26.91 -1.72 4.67
C ALA A 189 26.39 -2.18 3.29
N HIS A 190 25.09 -2.47 3.20
CA HIS A 190 24.43 -2.97 1.99
C HIS A 190 23.53 -1.91 1.35
N TYR A 191 23.73 -0.63 1.69
CA TYR A 191 23.03 0.46 1.04
C TYR A 191 23.19 0.41 -0.48
N ASP A 192 22.07 0.44 -1.20
CA ASP A 192 22.04 0.42 -2.67
C ASP A 192 21.18 1.57 -3.20
N GLU A 193 21.83 2.69 -3.49
CA GLU A 193 21.17 3.90 -4.03
C GLU A 193 20.54 3.66 -5.41
N ALA A 194 21.18 2.85 -6.25
CA ALA A 194 20.72 2.60 -7.61
C ALA A 194 19.43 1.78 -7.59
N LEU A 195 19.41 0.72 -6.77
CA LEU A 195 18.21 -0.08 -6.54
C LEU A 195 17.10 0.74 -5.89
N LEU A 196 17.42 1.60 -4.93
CA LEU A 196 16.45 2.49 -4.30
C LEU A 196 15.83 3.46 -5.31
N ALA A 197 16.63 4.03 -6.20
CA ALA A 197 16.15 4.89 -7.29
C ALA A 197 15.24 4.14 -8.29
N GLU A 198 15.62 2.91 -8.65
CA GLU A 198 14.82 2.04 -9.52
C GLU A 198 13.46 1.72 -8.90
N MET A 199 13.45 1.26 -7.64
CA MET A 199 12.23 0.90 -6.94
C MET A 199 11.32 2.10 -6.68
N ASN A 200 11.91 3.28 -6.40
CA ASN A 200 11.15 4.53 -6.29
C ASN A 200 10.50 4.91 -7.64
N THR A 201 11.20 4.70 -8.75
CA THR A 201 10.63 4.92 -10.10
C THR A 201 9.43 4.00 -10.35
N LYS A 202 9.54 2.71 -10.00
CA LYS A 202 8.42 1.76 -10.10
C LYS A 202 7.24 2.18 -9.23
N LEU A 203 7.51 2.57 -7.98
CA LEU A 203 6.49 3.04 -7.04
C LEU A 203 5.73 4.26 -7.59
N ASN A 204 6.45 5.27 -8.05
CA ASN A 204 5.85 6.47 -8.63
C ASN A 204 5.01 6.16 -9.87
N ALA A 205 5.50 5.29 -10.76
CA ALA A 205 4.76 4.87 -11.94
C ALA A 205 3.45 4.17 -11.57
N LEU A 206 3.47 3.28 -10.56
CA LEU A 206 2.26 2.62 -10.07
C LEU A 206 1.29 3.58 -9.38
N ILE A 207 1.78 4.51 -8.56
CA ILE A 207 0.91 5.54 -7.93
C ILE A 207 0.18 6.33 -9.03
N LEU A 208 0.90 6.81 -10.05
CA LEU A 208 0.29 7.55 -11.14
C LEU A 208 -0.71 6.71 -11.96
N ALA A 209 -0.42 5.43 -12.18
CA ALA A 209 -1.28 4.56 -12.98
C ALA A 209 -2.54 4.09 -12.23
N GLU A 210 -2.41 3.76 -10.94
CA GLU A 210 -3.45 3.10 -10.15
C GLU A 210 -4.24 4.07 -9.27
N ILE A 211 -3.59 5.11 -8.72
CA ILE A 211 -4.23 6.14 -7.88
C ILE A 211 -4.50 7.42 -8.68
N GLY A 212 -3.52 7.85 -9.49
CA GLY A 212 -3.54 9.15 -10.17
C GLY A 212 -2.98 10.25 -9.27
N GLU A 213 -3.84 11.17 -8.83
CA GLU A 213 -3.44 12.21 -7.89
C GLU A 213 -3.48 11.68 -6.46
N ASP A 214 -2.30 11.47 -5.87
CA ASP A 214 -2.18 10.95 -4.50
C ASP A 214 -2.40 12.08 -3.48
N ARG A 215 -3.59 12.11 -2.88
CA ARG A 215 -4.01 13.11 -1.89
C ARG A 215 -4.82 12.45 -0.79
N SER A 216 -4.79 13.05 0.39
CA SER A 216 -5.69 12.67 1.48
C SER A 216 -7.14 12.81 1.05
N SER A 217 -7.90 11.71 1.13
CA SER A 217 -9.36 11.71 0.95
C SER A 217 -10.09 12.43 2.08
N PHE A 218 -9.41 12.70 3.20
CA PHE A 218 -9.96 13.38 4.38
C PHE A 218 -9.83 14.91 4.31
N ALA A 219 -8.94 15.43 3.47
CA ALA A 219 -8.80 16.88 3.27
C ALA A 219 -9.98 17.49 2.47
N ALA A 220 -10.77 16.68 1.76
CA ALA A 220 -11.86 17.13 0.91
C ALA A 220 -13.11 17.65 1.66
N GLY A 221 -13.07 17.74 3.00
CA GLY A 221 -14.16 18.25 3.83
C GLY A 221 -13.95 19.65 4.42
N ALA A 222 -12.79 20.30 4.19
CA ALA A 222 -12.48 21.59 4.81
C ALA A 222 -12.97 22.83 4.03
N GLU A 223 -13.64 22.64 2.89
CA GLU A 223 -14.33 23.70 2.15
C GLU A 223 -15.82 23.37 1.99
N GLN A 224 -16.62 23.60 3.04
CA GLN A 224 -18.04 24.00 2.94
C GLN A 224 -18.41 24.94 4.09
#